data_AF-A0A6A3T3I2-F1
#
_entry.id   AF-A0A6A3T3I2-F1
#
_cell.length_a   1.000
_cell.length_b   1.000
_cell.length_c   1.000
_cell.angle_alpha   90.00
_cell.angle_beta   90.00
_cell.angle_gamma   90.00
#
_symmetry.space_group_name_H-M   'P 1'
#
loop_
_entity.id
_entity.type
_entity.pdbx_description
1 polymer ?
#
loop_
_entity_poly.entity_id
_entity_poly.type
_entity_poly.pdbx_seq_one_letter_code
_entity_poly.pdbx_strand_id
1 'polypeptide(L)'
;MSCLALFLLVLVELRSSRVDAAPTYEIKAGYNSSEECGSSPYAVTAIVNGGCSEDAGICLNSSDGGFYSTNCSANYLQTMRDFFGTSQYIIQEMYSDASCSTFEYAIGFLVTTNCSGGVVTNQFYYKSALNGSAVIEYFALTEYVGVPEGDATCAPGNTTLASADKEQVEAHTDISL
;
A
#
# COMPACT_ATOMS: atom_id res chain seq x y z
N MET A 1 34.32 -41.64 -21.55
CA MET A 1 35.38 -42.27 -20.74
C MET A 1 36.62 -41.39 -20.74
N SER A 2 36.84 -40.64 -19.66
CA SER A 2 38.04 -40.72 -18.82
C SER A 2 38.01 -39.54 -17.85
N CYS A 3 38.24 -39.87 -16.60
CA CYS A 3 38.19 -39.04 -15.42
C CYS A 3 39.53 -38.30 -15.27
N LEU A 4 39.51 -37.00 -14.98
CA LEU A 4 40.68 -36.31 -14.44
C LEU A 4 40.25 -35.56 -13.18
N ALA A 5 40.59 -36.12 -12.03
CA ALA A 5 40.47 -35.47 -10.74
C ALA A 5 41.53 -34.37 -10.65
N LEU A 6 41.12 -33.14 -10.35
CA LEU A 6 42.04 -32.07 -9.97
C LEU A 6 41.45 -31.27 -8.81
N PHE A 7 42.03 -31.50 -7.64
CA PHE A 7 42.11 -30.66 -6.45
C PHE A 7 40.89 -29.80 -6.08
N LEU A 8 40.19 -30.23 -5.03
CA LEU A 8 39.38 -29.39 -4.14
C LEU A 8 40.24 -28.24 -3.57
N LEU A 9 40.32 -27.14 -4.32
CA LEU A 9 40.44 -25.81 -3.73
C LEU A 9 39.02 -25.41 -3.35
N VAL A 10 38.64 -25.67 -2.11
CA VAL A 10 37.53 -24.95 -1.49
C VAL A 10 38.01 -23.52 -1.32
N LEU A 11 37.94 -22.74 -2.40
CA LEU A 11 37.80 -21.30 -2.30
C LEU A 11 36.44 -21.12 -1.62
N VAL A 12 36.47 -20.97 -0.30
CA VAL A 12 35.40 -20.27 0.39
C VAL A 12 35.46 -18.87 -0.20
N GLU A 13 34.73 -18.67 -1.29
CA GLU A 13 34.22 -17.37 -1.68
C GLU A 13 33.44 -16.91 -0.45
N LEU A 14 34.14 -16.23 0.47
CA LEU A 14 33.55 -15.29 1.40
C LEU A 14 32.93 -14.20 0.51
N ARG A 15 31.81 -14.54 -0.14
CA ARG A 15 30.80 -13.56 -0.48
C ARG A 15 30.44 -12.99 0.86
N SER A 16 31.06 -11.85 1.16
CA SER A 16 30.61 -10.94 2.18
C SER A 16 29.22 -10.54 1.73
N SER A 17 28.24 -11.39 2.04
CA SER A 17 26.82 -11.05 1.96
C SER A 17 26.72 -9.86 2.89
N ARG A 18 26.73 -8.65 2.32
CA ARG A 18 26.15 -7.53 3.03
C ARG A 18 24.75 -8.04 3.37
N VAL A 19 24.52 -8.31 4.64
CA VAL A 19 23.15 -8.36 5.13
C VAL A 19 22.72 -6.91 5.01
N ASP A 20 22.21 -6.54 3.84
CA ASP A 20 21.49 -5.29 3.71
C ASP A 20 20.40 -5.34 4.78
N ALA A 21 20.46 -4.39 5.71
CA ALA A 21 19.45 -4.31 6.75
C ALA A 21 18.08 -4.30 6.05
N ALA A 22 17.13 -5.09 6.58
CA ALA A 22 15.80 -5.17 5.99
C ALA A 22 15.23 -3.75 5.81
N PRO A 23 14.62 -3.43 4.65
CA PRO A 23 14.07 -2.10 4.42
C PRO A 23 13.03 -1.79 5.49
N THR A 24 13.08 -0.57 6.01
CA THR A 24 12.03 -0.06 6.91
C THR A 24 11.03 0.70 6.06
N TYR A 25 9.76 0.40 6.26
CA TYR A 25 8.66 1.05 5.56
C TYR A 25 8.02 2.09 6.47
N GLU A 26 7.66 3.22 5.88
CA GLU A 26 6.68 4.13 6.49
C GLU A 26 5.29 3.63 6.10
N ILE A 27 4.44 3.39 7.09
CA ILE A 27 3.05 2.98 6.88
C ILE A 27 2.14 4.08 7.41
N LYS A 28 1.43 4.78 6.52
CA LYS A 28 0.59 5.92 6.86
C LYS A 28 -0.88 5.60 6.62
N ALA A 29 -1.69 5.68 7.66
CA ALA A 29 -3.14 5.46 7.63
C ALA A 29 -3.89 6.80 7.65
N GLY A 30 -4.86 6.99 6.76
CA GLY A 30 -5.73 8.16 6.71
C GLY A 30 -7.14 7.84 7.19
N TYR A 31 -7.74 8.75 7.95
CA TYR A 31 -9.05 8.57 8.59
C TYR A 31 -10.00 9.70 8.16
N ASN A 32 -11.20 9.33 7.71
CA ASN A 32 -12.29 10.25 7.44
C ASN A 32 -13.08 10.45 8.74
N SER A 33 -12.48 11.17 9.68
CA SER A 33 -12.99 11.35 11.04
C SER A 33 -12.82 12.80 11.44
N SER A 34 -13.82 13.37 12.12
CA SER A 34 -13.80 14.75 12.56
C SER A 34 -13.06 14.96 13.89
N GLU A 35 -12.73 13.89 14.62
CA GLU A 35 -12.26 14.01 16.02
C GLU A 35 -11.00 13.20 16.35
N GLU A 36 -10.78 12.02 15.74
CA GLU A 36 -9.62 11.15 16.05
C GLU A 36 -9.40 9.97 15.06
N CYS A 37 -8.24 9.31 15.17
CA CYS A 37 -7.86 8.09 14.43
C CYS A 37 -8.49 6.79 14.99
N GLY A 38 -9.71 6.86 15.53
CA GLY A 38 -10.38 5.74 16.21
C GLY A 38 -11.25 4.85 15.30
N SER A 39 -11.54 5.30 14.07
CA SER A 39 -12.28 4.53 13.07
C SER A 39 -11.35 3.69 12.19
N SER A 40 -11.90 2.77 11.41
CA SER A 40 -11.12 2.11 10.36
C SER A 40 -10.63 3.16 9.36
N PRO A 41 -9.33 3.18 9.02
CA PRO A 41 -8.82 4.13 8.04
C PRO A 41 -9.49 3.90 6.68
N TYR A 42 -9.69 4.97 5.92
CA TYR A 42 -10.19 4.82 4.55
C TYR A 42 -9.09 4.28 3.64
N ALA A 43 -7.83 4.64 3.89
CA ALA A 43 -6.71 4.11 3.14
C ALA A 43 -5.47 4.04 4.00
N VAL A 44 -4.58 3.11 3.65
CA VAL A 44 -3.29 2.92 4.29
C VAL A 44 -2.25 2.83 3.19
N THR A 45 -1.15 3.55 3.29
CA THR A 45 -0.04 3.49 2.32
C THR A 45 1.18 2.88 2.99
N ALA A 46 2.01 2.18 2.22
CA ALA A 46 3.32 1.73 2.66
C ALA A 46 4.37 2.14 1.62
N ILE A 47 5.40 2.86 2.07
CA ILE A 47 6.46 3.39 1.20
C ILE A 47 7.83 2.99 1.76
N VAL A 48 8.70 2.45 0.90
CA VAL A 48 10.08 2.11 1.25
C VAL A 48 10.84 3.36 1.66
N ASN A 49 11.53 3.31 2.80
CA ASN A 49 12.39 4.40 3.29
C ASN A 49 11.65 5.75 3.45
N GLY A 50 10.34 5.73 3.74
CA GLY A 50 9.46 6.90 3.76
C GLY A 50 9.72 7.96 4.84
N GLY A 51 10.76 7.82 5.67
CA GLY A 51 11.11 8.83 6.67
C GLY A 51 10.39 8.63 8.00
N CYS A 52 10.58 7.47 8.61
CA CYS A 52 10.11 7.16 9.96
C CYS A 52 10.46 8.25 10.98
N SER A 53 9.46 9.08 11.33
CA SER A 53 9.59 10.16 12.30
C SER A 53 9.36 9.67 13.73
N GLU A 54 9.66 10.54 14.70
CA GLU A 54 9.35 10.32 16.12
C GLU A 54 7.84 10.25 16.41
N ASP A 55 6.99 10.61 15.45
CA ASP A 55 5.53 10.63 15.58
C ASP A 55 4.86 9.28 15.28
N ALA A 56 5.65 8.21 15.16
CA ALA A 56 5.12 6.87 14.96
C ALA A 56 4.16 6.48 16.10
N GLY A 57 2.96 6.04 15.73
CA GLY A 57 1.88 5.68 16.66
C GLY A 57 1.05 6.86 17.17
N ILE A 58 1.34 8.09 16.75
CA ILE A 58 0.57 9.28 17.13
C ILE A 58 -0.51 9.55 16.08
N CYS A 59 -1.72 9.90 16.53
CA CYS A 59 -2.76 10.43 15.68
C CYS A 59 -2.56 11.93 15.49
N LEU A 60 -2.40 12.37 14.25
CA LEU A 60 -2.13 13.76 13.88
C LEU A 60 -3.25 14.29 12.98
N ASN A 61 -3.56 15.58 13.14
CA ASN A 61 -4.46 16.29 12.25
C ASN A 61 -3.65 16.85 11.07
N SER A 62 -4.16 16.67 9.85
CA SER A 62 -3.55 17.23 8.64
C SER A 62 -4.01 18.65 8.38
N SER A 63 -3.11 19.54 7.95
CA SER A 63 -3.48 20.85 7.43
C SER A 63 -4.39 20.79 6.21
N ASP A 64 -4.35 19.66 5.49
CA ASP A 64 -5.19 19.39 4.32
C ASP A 64 -6.57 18.80 4.68
N GLY A 65 -6.86 18.68 5.98
CA GLY A 65 -8.09 18.08 6.49
C GLY A 65 -7.95 16.59 6.84
N GLY A 66 -8.75 16.16 7.81
CA GLY A 66 -8.75 14.81 8.34
C GLY A 66 -7.59 14.48 9.28
N PHE A 67 -7.55 13.21 9.67
CA PHE A 67 -6.52 12.69 10.56
C PHE A 67 -5.70 11.61 9.87
N TYR A 68 -4.46 11.49 10.30
CA TYR A 68 -3.60 10.39 9.90
C TYR A 68 -2.77 9.90 11.08
N SER A 69 -2.31 8.66 10.97
CA SER A 69 -1.31 8.10 11.87
C SER A 69 -0.25 7.40 11.04
N THR A 70 0.97 7.38 11.56
CA THR A 70 2.11 6.74 10.90
C THR A 70 2.64 5.63 11.79
N ASN A 71 3.07 4.52 11.21
CA ASN A 71 3.81 3.48 11.90
C ASN A 71 5.00 3.03 11.04
N CYS A 72 6.01 2.47 11.68
CA CYS A 72 7.25 2.07 11.04
C CYS A 72 7.55 0.61 11.31
N SER A 73 7.72 -0.15 10.23
CA SER A 73 7.83 -1.60 10.32
C SER A 73 8.66 -2.14 9.16
N ALA A 74 9.40 -3.22 9.41
CA ALA A 74 10.00 -4.03 8.34
C ALA A 74 8.96 -4.97 7.68
N ASN A 75 7.83 -5.20 8.33
CA ASN A 75 6.72 -6.01 7.84
C ASN A 75 5.52 -5.11 7.55
N TYR A 76 5.61 -4.32 6.48
CA TYR A 76 4.55 -3.36 6.11
C TYR A 76 3.21 -4.06 5.92
N LEU A 77 3.20 -5.25 5.29
CA LEU A 77 1.96 -5.92 4.94
C LEU A 77 1.16 -6.29 6.17
N GLN A 78 1.80 -6.86 7.20
CA GLN A 78 1.10 -7.11 8.46
C GLN A 78 0.63 -5.81 9.13
N THR A 79 1.48 -4.79 9.17
CA THR A 79 1.13 -3.49 9.78
C THR A 79 -0.06 -2.82 9.07
N MET A 80 -0.15 -2.89 7.74
CA MET A 80 -1.30 -2.41 6.98
C MET A 80 -2.58 -3.19 7.34
N ARG A 81 -2.51 -4.52 7.47
CA ARG A 81 -3.64 -5.35 7.89
C ARG A 81 -4.12 -4.99 9.30
N ASP A 82 -3.16 -4.77 10.21
CA ASP A 82 -3.46 -4.39 11.60
C ASP A 82 -4.20 -3.05 11.68
N PHE A 83 -3.86 -2.09 10.81
CA PHE A 83 -4.57 -0.81 10.72
C PHE A 83 -6.06 -0.96 10.34
N PHE A 84 -6.39 -1.89 9.44
CA PHE A 84 -7.79 -2.15 9.08
C PHE A 84 -8.52 -3.03 10.10
N GLY A 85 -7.80 -3.76 10.95
CA GLY A 85 -8.36 -4.64 11.96
C GLY A 85 -9.30 -5.68 11.35
N THR A 86 -10.58 -5.61 11.70
CA THR A 86 -11.63 -6.54 11.23
C THR A 86 -12.40 -6.05 10.01
N SER A 87 -12.13 -4.83 9.53
CA SER A 87 -12.78 -4.31 8.33
C SER A 87 -12.36 -5.06 7.08
N GLN A 88 -13.23 -5.08 6.07
CA GLN A 88 -12.84 -5.59 4.75
C GLN A 88 -12.02 -4.53 4.01
N TYR A 89 -10.93 -4.96 3.38
CA TYR A 89 -10.01 -4.10 2.64
C TYR A 89 -9.41 -4.84 1.44
N ILE A 90 -8.81 -4.08 0.53
CA ILE A 90 -8.03 -4.57 -0.61
C ILE A 90 -6.65 -3.92 -0.51
N ILE A 91 -5.57 -4.70 -0.56
CA ILE A 91 -4.19 -4.18 -0.65
C ILE A 91 -3.72 -4.37 -2.09
N GLN A 92 -3.32 -3.27 -2.71
CA GLN A 92 -2.67 -3.24 -4.01
C GLN A 92 -1.19 -2.96 -3.81
N GLU A 93 -0.34 -3.89 -4.26
CA GLU A 93 1.11 -3.77 -4.23
C GLU A 93 1.60 -3.35 -5.61
N MET A 94 2.52 -2.40 -5.64
CA MET A 94 3.10 -1.85 -6.87
C MET A 94 4.58 -2.21 -6.91
N TYR A 95 5.00 -2.77 -8.03
CA TYR A 95 6.36 -3.21 -8.29
C TYR A 95 6.93 -2.44 -9.47
N SER A 96 8.19 -2.07 -9.36
CA SER A 96 8.90 -1.30 -10.41
C SER A 96 9.40 -2.16 -11.58
N ASP A 97 9.30 -3.49 -11.46
CA ASP A 97 9.72 -4.45 -12.48
C ASP A 97 8.57 -5.38 -12.91
N ALA A 98 8.66 -5.85 -14.14
CA ALA A 98 7.68 -6.76 -14.75
C ALA A 98 7.66 -8.17 -14.12
N SER A 99 8.61 -8.51 -13.25
CA SER A 99 8.64 -9.77 -12.52
C SER A 99 8.08 -9.66 -11.10
N CYS A 100 7.50 -8.51 -10.73
CA CYS A 100 6.87 -8.28 -9.43
C CYS A 100 7.81 -8.59 -8.24
N SER A 101 9.09 -8.24 -8.38
CA SER A 101 10.14 -8.63 -7.42
C SER A 101 10.70 -7.46 -6.61
N THR A 102 10.62 -6.25 -7.14
CA THR A 102 11.16 -4.99 -6.61
C THR A 102 9.99 -4.12 -6.19
N PHE A 103 9.57 -4.34 -4.95
CA PHE A 103 8.50 -3.56 -4.32
C PHE A 103 8.82 -2.06 -4.35
N GLU A 104 7.83 -1.27 -4.75
CA GLU A 104 7.93 0.19 -4.80
C GLU A 104 7.09 0.83 -3.69
N TYR A 105 5.79 0.54 -3.67
CA TYR A 105 4.86 0.97 -2.63
C TYR A 105 3.61 0.09 -2.62
N ALA A 106 2.79 0.20 -1.56
CA ALA A 106 1.47 -0.40 -1.51
C ALA A 106 0.42 0.60 -1.05
N ILE A 107 -0.81 0.39 -1.51
CA ILE A 107 -1.99 1.11 -1.03
C ILE A 107 -3.06 0.10 -0.64
N GLY A 108 -3.51 0.19 0.61
CA GLY A 108 -4.68 -0.49 1.13
C GLY A 108 -5.89 0.41 1.06
N PHE A 109 -7.01 -0.14 0.60
CA PHE A 109 -8.28 0.55 0.46
C PHE A 109 -9.34 -0.15 1.31
N LEU A 110 -10.03 0.61 2.17
CA LEU A 110 -11.23 0.11 2.85
C LEU A 110 -12.28 -0.26 1.79
N VAL A 111 -13.00 -1.37 1.96
CA VAL A 111 -14.14 -1.71 1.09
C VAL A 111 -15.28 -0.72 1.34
N THR A 112 -15.65 0.05 0.33
CA THR A 112 -16.62 1.14 0.48
C THR A 112 -17.30 1.51 -0.83
N THR A 113 -18.62 1.73 -0.76
CA THR A 113 -19.42 2.30 -1.86
C THR A 113 -19.42 3.83 -1.86
N ASN A 114 -18.93 4.44 -0.77
CA ASN A 114 -18.77 5.89 -0.65
C ASN A 114 -17.52 6.35 -1.39
N CYS A 115 -17.59 7.53 -1.99
CA CYS A 115 -16.42 8.17 -2.57
C CYS A 115 -15.45 8.57 -1.46
N SER A 116 -14.32 7.87 -1.35
CA SER A 116 -13.38 8.01 -0.25
C SER A 116 -12.06 8.59 -0.73
N GLY A 117 -11.50 9.53 0.01
CA GLY A 117 -10.20 10.11 -0.25
C GLY A 117 -9.85 11.20 0.76
N GLY A 118 -8.59 11.64 0.76
CA GLY A 118 -8.10 12.68 1.66
C GLY A 118 -6.57 12.72 1.69
N VAL A 119 -6.00 13.07 2.85
CA VAL A 119 -4.56 13.29 3.05
C VAL A 119 -3.63 12.18 2.54
N VAL A 120 -4.03 10.89 2.55
CA VAL A 120 -3.17 9.79 2.05
C VAL A 120 -3.45 9.38 0.60
N THR A 121 -4.54 9.85 0.00
CA THR A 121 -4.88 9.64 -1.43
C THR A 121 -5.08 10.99 -2.12
N ASN A 122 -4.18 11.94 -1.88
CA ASN A 122 -4.34 13.35 -2.25
C ASN A 122 -4.41 13.68 -3.77
N GLN A 123 -4.40 12.68 -4.65
CA GLN A 123 -4.53 12.84 -6.11
C GLN A 123 -5.81 12.21 -6.67
N PHE A 124 -6.55 11.44 -5.86
CA PHE A 124 -7.71 10.70 -6.34
C PHE A 124 -8.67 10.35 -5.20
N TYR A 125 -9.96 10.28 -5.55
CA TYR A 125 -10.94 9.56 -4.75
C TYR A 125 -11.06 8.12 -5.26
N TYR A 126 -11.60 7.23 -4.43
CA TYR A 126 -11.85 5.87 -4.84
C TYR A 126 -13.17 5.31 -4.32
N LYS A 127 -13.62 4.26 -5.01
CA LYS A 127 -14.61 3.29 -4.52
C LYS A 127 -14.02 1.90 -4.64
N SER A 128 -14.50 0.98 -3.81
CA SER A 128 -13.95 -0.38 -3.80
C SER A 128 -15.02 -1.41 -3.42
N ALA A 129 -14.88 -2.60 -3.97
CA ALA A 129 -15.78 -3.72 -3.71
C ALA A 129 -14.99 -5.02 -3.59
N LEU A 130 -15.38 -5.84 -2.62
CA LEU A 130 -14.84 -7.19 -2.42
C LEU A 130 -16.00 -8.18 -2.25
N ASN A 131 -16.30 -8.94 -3.30
CA ASN A 131 -17.35 -9.97 -3.28
C ASN A 131 -16.95 -11.14 -4.19
N GLY A 132 -15.97 -11.91 -3.75
CA GLY A 132 -15.29 -12.91 -4.58
C GLY A 132 -14.22 -12.27 -5.44
N SER A 133 -14.57 -11.27 -6.25
CA SER A 133 -13.61 -10.43 -6.98
C SER A 133 -13.28 -9.15 -6.20
N ALA A 134 -12.10 -8.59 -6.45
CA ALA A 134 -11.66 -7.30 -5.92
C ALA A 134 -11.73 -6.25 -7.02
N VAL A 135 -12.34 -5.11 -6.74
CA VAL A 135 -12.47 -3.98 -7.68
C VAL A 135 -12.14 -2.68 -6.96
N ILE A 136 -11.34 -1.84 -7.60
CA ILE A 136 -11.04 -0.47 -7.17
C ILE A 136 -11.27 0.47 -8.36
N GLU A 137 -12.11 1.47 -8.16
CA GLU A 137 -12.36 2.55 -9.11
C GLU A 137 -11.65 3.80 -8.63
N TYR A 138 -10.71 4.33 -9.41
CA TYR A 138 -9.99 5.57 -9.12
C TYR A 138 -10.62 6.73 -9.87
N PHE A 139 -10.88 7.84 -9.19
CA PHE A 139 -11.39 9.08 -9.75
C PHE A 139 -10.32 10.15 -9.58
N ALA A 140 -9.49 10.31 -10.60
CA ALA A 140 -8.34 11.22 -10.54
C ALA A 140 -8.78 12.69 -10.56
N LEU A 141 -8.09 13.51 -9.77
CA LEU A 141 -8.33 14.94 -9.72
C LEU A 141 -7.53 15.65 -10.82
N THR A 142 -8.17 16.59 -11.51
CA THR A 142 -7.56 17.34 -12.61
C THR A 142 -6.70 18.52 -12.13
N GLU A 143 -6.81 18.91 -10.85
CA GLU A 143 -6.01 19.94 -10.19
C GLU A 143 -5.68 19.50 -8.75
N TYR A 144 -4.47 19.83 -8.27
CA TYR A 144 -4.10 19.64 -6.86
C TYR A 144 -4.76 20.72 -6.00
N VAL A 145 -6.07 20.59 -5.81
CA VAL A 145 -6.83 21.28 -4.78
C VAL A 145 -6.81 20.34 -3.58
N GLY A 146 -6.04 20.69 -2.54
CA GLY A 146 -5.92 19.89 -1.30
C GLY A 146 -7.24 19.20 -0.98
N VAL A 147 -7.24 17.87 -1.12
CA VAL A 147 -8.45 17.09 -1.33
C VAL A 147 -9.36 17.25 -0.11
N PRO A 148 -10.50 17.96 -0.22
CA PRO A 148 -11.45 18.02 0.88
C PRO A 148 -11.87 16.58 1.19
N GLU A 149 -11.89 16.21 2.47
CA GLU A 149 -12.44 14.92 2.89
C GLU A 149 -13.81 14.71 2.24
N GLY A 150 -13.95 13.62 1.49
CA GLY A 150 -15.24 13.15 0.97
C GLY A 150 -15.96 14.09 -0.01
N ASP A 151 -15.38 14.41 -1.17
CA ASP A 151 -16.22 14.83 -2.30
C ASP A 151 -17.15 13.67 -2.64
N ALA A 152 -18.41 13.80 -2.22
CA ALA A 152 -19.42 12.76 -2.37
C ALA A 152 -19.74 12.43 -3.84
N THR A 153 -19.27 13.23 -4.81
CA THR A 153 -19.72 13.12 -6.19
C THR A 153 -18.88 12.24 -7.09
N CYS A 154 -17.64 11.86 -6.72
CA CYS A 154 -16.75 11.03 -7.56
C CYS A 154 -16.86 11.41 -9.05
N ALA A 155 -16.66 12.70 -9.36
CA ALA A 155 -17.04 13.25 -10.65
C ALA A 155 -16.33 12.50 -11.81
N PRO A 156 -17.05 12.12 -12.88
CA PRO A 156 -16.61 11.12 -13.86
C PRO A 156 -15.58 11.63 -14.90
N GLY A 157 -14.74 12.60 -14.56
CA GLY A 157 -13.83 13.24 -15.52
C GLY A 157 -12.66 12.36 -15.96
N ASN A 158 -12.16 11.47 -15.09
CA ASN A 158 -11.03 10.58 -15.38
C ASN A 158 -11.02 9.35 -14.45
N THR A 159 -11.83 8.34 -14.79
CA THR A 159 -11.96 7.11 -14.00
C THR A 159 -11.08 6.00 -14.54
N THR A 160 -10.27 5.38 -13.68
CA THR A 160 -9.50 4.17 -14.00
C THR A 160 -9.98 3.01 -13.14
N LEU A 161 -10.02 1.80 -13.69
CA LEU A 161 -10.45 0.58 -13.00
C LEU A 161 -9.26 -0.35 -12.78
N ALA A 162 -9.03 -0.77 -11.54
CA ALA A 162 -8.21 -1.94 -11.23
C ALA A 162 -9.12 -3.06 -10.73
N SER A 163 -8.99 -4.25 -11.31
CA SER A 163 -9.82 -5.40 -10.94
C SER A 163 -9.04 -6.71 -10.94
N ALA A 164 -9.32 -7.55 -9.96
CA ALA A 164 -8.84 -8.92 -9.84
C ALA A 164 -10.05 -9.85 -9.78
N ASP A 165 -10.08 -10.89 -10.60
CA ASP A 165 -11.13 -11.91 -10.48
C ASP A 165 -10.95 -12.76 -9.22
N LYS A 166 -11.96 -13.57 -8.91
CA LYS A 166 -11.96 -14.39 -7.70
C LYS A 166 -10.80 -15.37 -7.63
N GLU A 167 -10.44 -16.00 -8.74
CA GLU A 167 -9.37 -16.98 -8.77
C GLU A 167 -8.03 -16.28 -8.51
N GLN A 168 -7.85 -15.09 -9.07
CA GLN A 168 -6.67 -14.25 -8.85
C GLN A 168 -6.56 -13.75 -7.40
N VAL A 169 -7.69 -13.33 -6.81
CA VAL A 169 -7.76 -12.90 -5.40
C VAL A 169 -7.42 -14.06 -4.46
N GLU A 170 -7.97 -15.25 -4.71
CA GLU A 170 -7.71 -16.45 -3.90
C GLU A 170 -6.28 -16.96 -4.06
N ALA A 171 -5.70 -16.83 -5.25
CA ALA A 171 -4.33 -17.26 -5.54
C ALA A 171 -3.27 -16.22 -5.18
N HIS A 172 -3.66 -14.99 -4.84
CA HIS A 172 -2.76 -13.83 -4.67
C HIS A 172 -1.82 -13.64 -5.89
N THR A 173 -2.34 -13.79 -7.10
CA THR A 173 -1.55 -13.67 -8.33
C THR A 173 -1.44 -12.23 -8.81
N ASP A 174 -0.28 -11.86 -9.34
CA ASP A 174 -0.01 -10.54 -9.91
C ASP A 174 -0.94 -10.20 -11.08
N ILE A 175 -1.29 -8.91 -11.18
CA ILE A 175 -2.12 -8.37 -12.25
C ILE A 175 -1.27 -7.39 -13.04
N SER A 176 -1.08 -7.68 -14.34
CA SER A 176 -0.48 -6.70 -15.26
C SER A 176 -1.58 -5.74 -15.71
N LEU A 177 -1.43 -4.46 -15.35
CA LEU A 177 -2.29 -3.36 -15.80
C LEU A 177 -1.77 -2.78 -17.12
#